data_AF-A0A0F9BG69-F1
#
_entry.id   AF-A0A0F9BG69-F1
#
_cell.length_a   1.000
_cell.length_b   1.000
_cell.length_c   1.000
_cell.angle_alpha   90.00
_cell.angle_beta   90.00
_cell.angle_gamma   90.00
#
_symmetry.space_group_name_H-M   'P 1'
#
loop_
_entity.id
_entity.type
_entity.pdbx_description
1 polymer ?
#
loop_
_entity_poly.entity_id
_entity_poly.type
_entity_poly.pdbx_seq_one_letter_code
_entity_poly.pdbx_strand_id
1 'polypeptide(L)'
;GGRNDYAALFHEGGHAEHYANVDAALPFEFRNLGDSSVTEGFAFLLEHLTEDPDWLRVVLGWEDVGEYAGYVRTGKLIFLRRYAAKLAYELELHAGARPLAEMPDRYARGLSEAVGVDWPRLTYLADVDQGYYAASYLRAWALETRLRRLLRERFGREWFTRADAGDFLRSLWRRGQRLDADELLDEVSGERLDFGVMVEEVLSAD
;
A
#
# COMPACT_ATOMS: atom_id res chain seq x y z
N GLY A 1 10.53 18.22 7.32
CA GLY A 1 11.03 16.92 7.84
C GLY A 1 10.10 16.41 8.93
N GLY A 2 10.28 15.16 9.34
CA GLY A 2 9.43 14.47 10.32
C GLY A 2 8.88 13.16 9.76
N ARG A 3 8.13 12.39 10.55
CA ARG A 3 7.63 11.06 10.15
C ARG A 3 6.97 11.07 8.77
N ASN A 4 5.98 11.94 8.57
CA ASN A 4 5.19 11.95 7.34
C ASN A 4 6.07 12.24 6.11
N ASP A 5 7.07 13.10 6.26
CA ASP A 5 8.00 13.41 5.17
C ASP A 5 8.95 12.23 4.88
N TYR A 6 9.37 11.48 5.91
CA TYR A 6 10.16 10.27 5.72
C TYR A 6 9.35 9.14 5.09
N ALA A 7 8.11 8.93 5.56
CA ALA A 7 7.20 7.95 4.97
C ALA A 7 6.96 8.28 3.48
N ALA A 8 6.60 9.52 3.16
CA ALA A 8 6.43 9.97 1.78
C ALA A 8 7.73 9.84 0.96
N LEU A 9 8.88 10.21 1.51
CA LEU A 9 10.17 10.05 0.82
C LEU A 9 10.47 8.58 0.50
N PHE A 10 10.19 7.66 1.42
CA PHE A 10 10.43 6.23 1.23
C PHE A 10 9.41 5.62 0.28
N HIS A 11 8.17 6.08 0.30
CA HIS A 11 7.13 5.71 -0.67
C HIS A 11 7.59 6.05 -2.10
N GLU A 12 7.93 7.31 -2.34
CA GLU A 12 8.45 7.76 -3.64
C GLU A 12 9.79 7.09 -3.99
N GLY A 13 10.61 6.80 -2.97
CA GLY A 13 11.83 6.02 -3.11
C GLY A 13 11.58 4.60 -3.61
N GLY A 14 10.52 3.94 -3.16
CA GLY A 14 10.13 2.62 -3.66
C GLY A 14 9.66 2.65 -5.12
N HIS A 15 8.93 3.69 -5.54
CA HIS A 15 8.64 3.91 -6.96
C HIS A 15 9.92 4.13 -7.76
N ALA A 16 10.82 4.99 -7.27
CA ALA A 16 12.07 5.30 -7.94
C ALA A 16 12.95 4.06 -8.11
N GLU A 17 13.13 3.26 -7.06
CA GLU A 17 13.87 2.01 -7.11
C GLU A 17 13.24 1.02 -8.08
N HIS A 18 11.92 0.85 -8.05
CA HIS A 18 11.22 0.00 -8.99
C HIS A 18 11.50 0.43 -10.44
N TYR A 19 11.14 1.67 -10.82
CA TYR A 19 11.25 2.14 -12.20
C TYR A 19 12.69 2.28 -12.69
N ALA A 20 13.65 2.61 -11.82
CA ALA A 20 15.06 2.69 -12.19
C ALA A 20 15.67 1.31 -12.50
N ASN A 21 15.10 0.22 -11.95
CA ASN A 21 15.60 -1.13 -12.13
C ASN A 21 14.80 -1.97 -13.14
N VAL A 22 13.72 -1.44 -13.73
CA VAL A 22 12.97 -2.14 -14.79
C VAL A 22 13.87 -2.42 -16.00
N ASP A 23 13.80 -3.63 -16.56
CA ASP A 23 14.59 -3.99 -17.74
C ASP A 23 14.16 -3.15 -18.96
N ALA A 24 15.08 -2.34 -19.48
CA ALA A 24 14.83 -1.42 -20.59
C ALA A 24 14.46 -2.14 -21.90
N ALA A 25 14.75 -3.44 -22.02
CA ALA A 25 14.37 -4.25 -23.18
C ALA A 25 12.90 -4.70 -23.15
N LEU A 26 12.18 -4.49 -22.04
CA LEU A 26 10.75 -4.84 -21.96
C LEU A 26 9.90 -3.94 -22.89
N PRO A 27 8.83 -4.50 -23.49
CA PRO A 27 7.79 -3.72 -24.14
C PRO A 27 7.29 -2.57 -23.26
N PHE A 28 6.90 -1.47 -23.89
CA PHE A 28 6.50 -0.24 -23.19
C PHE A 28 5.38 -0.48 -22.17
N GLU A 29 4.42 -1.33 -22.53
CA GLU A 29 3.28 -1.72 -21.72
C GLU A 29 3.69 -2.34 -20.38
N PHE A 30 4.71 -3.20 -20.37
CA PHE A 30 5.21 -3.82 -19.14
C PHE A 30 6.09 -2.87 -18.31
N ARG A 31 6.53 -1.76 -18.91
CA ARG A 31 7.30 -0.73 -18.20
C ARG A 31 6.43 0.37 -17.58
N ASN A 32 5.25 0.64 -18.15
CA ASN A 32 4.47 1.85 -17.79
C ASN A 32 2.94 1.66 -17.70
N LEU A 33 2.37 0.58 -18.22
CA LEU A 33 0.90 0.41 -18.34
C LEU A 33 0.34 -0.79 -17.57
N GLY A 34 1.15 -1.42 -16.71
CA GLY A 34 0.70 -2.57 -15.92
C GLY A 34 -0.10 -2.19 -14.67
N ASP A 35 -0.43 -3.19 -13.84
CA ASP A 35 -1.18 -3.00 -12.60
C ASP A 35 -0.43 -2.07 -11.63
N SER A 36 -1.01 -0.89 -11.34
CA SER A 36 -0.44 0.08 -10.41
C SER A 36 -0.26 -0.49 -9.00
N SER A 37 -1.02 -1.52 -8.60
CA SER A 37 -0.83 -2.18 -7.31
C SER A 37 0.55 -2.77 -7.11
N VAL A 38 1.26 -3.14 -8.19
CA VAL A 38 2.61 -3.68 -8.10
C VAL A 38 3.60 -2.60 -7.68
N THR A 39 3.60 -1.46 -8.37
CA THR A 39 4.54 -0.38 -8.01
C THR A 39 4.20 0.24 -6.67
N GLU A 40 2.91 0.36 -6.34
CA GLU A 40 2.44 0.82 -5.04
C GLU A 40 2.82 -0.19 -3.94
N GLY A 41 2.78 -1.49 -4.22
CA GLY A 41 3.22 -2.52 -3.27
C GLY A 41 4.70 -2.38 -2.91
N PHE A 42 5.56 -2.06 -3.90
CA PHE A 42 6.96 -1.74 -3.63
C PHE A 42 7.16 -0.40 -2.92
N ALA A 43 6.37 0.61 -3.25
CA ALA A 43 6.37 1.90 -2.56
C ALA A 43 6.03 1.73 -1.08
N PHE A 44 4.93 1.03 -0.77
CA PHE A 44 4.54 0.74 0.61
C PHE A 44 5.54 -0.14 1.35
N LEU A 45 6.19 -1.09 0.67
CA LEU A 45 7.21 -1.93 1.30
C LEU A 45 8.36 -1.09 1.86
N LEU A 46 8.74 -0.04 1.12
CA LEU A 46 9.80 0.89 1.53
C LEU A 46 9.27 1.91 2.54
N GLU A 47 8.09 2.50 2.31
CA GLU A 47 7.42 3.40 3.26
C GLU A 47 7.33 2.79 4.67
N HIS A 48 6.85 1.55 4.77
CA HIS A 48 6.65 0.86 6.04
C HIS A 48 7.96 0.49 6.77
N LEU A 49 9.13 0.62 6.15
CA LEU A 49 10.40 0.55 6.89
C LEU A 49 10.48 1.66 7.95
N THR A 50 9.98 2.86 7.63
CA THR A 50 9.94 3.99 8.58
C THR A 50 8.97 3.76 9.75
N GLU A 51 8.23 2.66 9.69
CA GLU A 51 7.24 2.23 10.66
C GLU A 51 7.62 0.92 11.36
N ASP A 52 8.66 0.24 10.87
CA ASP A 52 9.12 -1.06 11.36
C ASP A 52 9.98 -0.89 12.64
N PRO A 53 9.59 -1.49 13.78
CA PRO A 53 10.38 -1.46 15.01
C PRO A 53 11.84 -1.92 14.84
N ASP A 54 12.11 -2.91 13.99
CA ASP A 54 13.47 -3.39 13.74
C ASP A 54 14.28 -2.34 12.98
N TRP A 55 13.68 -1.68 11.98
CA TRP A 55 14.33 -0.62 11.23
C TRP A 55 14.61 0.61 12.09
N LEU A 56 13.65 1.04 12.91
CA LEU A 56 13.81 2.18 13.83
C LEU A 56 14.94 1.94 14.83
N ARG A 57 15.03 0.72 15.38
CA ARG A 57 16.13 0.33 16.27
C ARG A 57 17.47 0.36 15.57
N VAL A 58 17.56 -0.28 14.41
CA VAL A 58 18.84 -0.42 13.68
C VAL A 58 19.32 0.90 13.10
N VAL A 59 18.43 1.69 12.49
CA VAL A 59 18.81 2.90 11.73
C VAL A 59 18.80 4.15 12.60
N LEU A 60 17.85 4.29 13.53
CA LEU A 60 17.73 5.47 14.38
C LEU A 60 18.23 5.25 15.82
N GLY A 61 18.52 4.01 16.21
CA GLY A 61 18.90 3.68 17.60
C GLY A 61 17.73 3.85 18.58
N TRP A 62 16.48 3.85 18.11
CA TRP A 62 15.31 4.13 18.94
C TRP A 62 14.79 2.83 19.59
N GLU A 63 15.02 2.66 20.88
CA GLU A 63 14.68 1.42 21.60
C GLU A 63 13.20 1.32 22.03
N ASP A 64 12.58 2.42 22.45
CA ASP A 64 11.18 2.44 22.91
C ASP A 64 10.21 2.91 21.82
N VAL A 65 9.82 1.99 20.95
CA VAL A 65 8.97 2.25 19.77
C VAL A 65 7.51 1.79 19.94
N GLY A 66 7.11 1.37 21.14
CA GLY A 66 5.79 0.77 21.38
C GLY A 66 4.62 1.72 21.12
N GLU A 67 4.68 2.93 21.68
CA GLU A 67 3.65 3.97 21.46
C GLU A 67 3.62 4.39 19.98
N TYR A 68 4.79 4.53 19.35
CA TYR A 68 4.90 4.86 17.94
C TYR A 68 4.27 3.78 17.05
N ALA A 69 4.52 2.50 17.32
CA ALA A 69 3.90 1.39 16.60
C ALA A 69 2.36 1.42 16.73
N GLY A 70 1.83 1.77 17.91
CA GLY A 70 0.40 1.98 18.12
C GLY A 70 -0.17 3.12 17.25
N TYR A 71 0.55 4.24 17.19
CA TYR A 71 0.20 5.39 16.33
C TYR A 71 0.20 5.01 14.84
N VAL A 72 1.25 4.31 14.36
CA VAL A 72 1.34 3.78 12.99
C VAL A 72 0.09 2.96 12.66
N ARG A 73 -0.20 1.94 13.48
CA ARG A 73 -1.27 0.98 13.22
C ARG A 73 -2.63 1.66 13.14
N THR A 74 -2.85 2.66 13.99
CA THR A 74 -4.08 3.47 13.97
C THR A 74 -4.19 4.27 12.67
N GLY A 75 -3.10 4.89 12.21
CA GLY A 75 -3.03 5.54 10.89
C GLY A 75 -3.39 4.58 9.76
N LYS A 76 -2.73 3.42 9.70
CA LYS A 76 -2.99 2.37 8.70
C LYS A 76 -4.46 1.92 8.72
N LEU A 77 -5.05 1.71 9.91
CA LEU A 77 -6.46 1.35 10.04
C LEU A 77 -7.40 2.39 9.45
N ILE A 78 -7.16 3.69 9.73
CA ILE A 78 -7.97 4.78 9.20
C ILE A 78 -7.90 4.80 7.67
N PHE A 79 -6.69 4.67 7.10
CA PHE A 79 -6.50 4.63 5.65
C PHE A 79 -7.21 3.44 5.00
N LEU A 80 -7.09 2.23 5.56
CA LEU A 80 -7.78 1.06 5.05
C LEU A 80 -9.30 1.24 5.03
N ARG A 81 -9.87 1.73 6.15
CA ARG A 81 -11.32 1.96 6.26
C ARG A 81 -11.78 3.04 5.28
N ARG A 82 -11.02 4.12 5.15
CA ARG A 82 -11.30 5.20 4.20
C ARG A 82 -11.27 4.71 2.75
N TYR A 83 -10.23 3.99 2.35
CA TYR A 83 -10.06 3.52 0.97
C TYR A 83 -11.10 2.46 0.59
N ALA A 84 -11.48 1.57 1.51
CA ALA A 84 -12.58 0.63 1.30
C ALA A 84 -13.92 1.36 1.09
N ALA A 85 -14.22 2.37 1.92
CA ALA A 85 -15.44 3.17 1.77
C ALA A 85 -15.44 4.03 0.50
N LYS A 86 -14.28 4.59 0.15
CA LYS A 86 -14.08 5.34 -1.08
C LYS A 86 -14.32 4.47 -2.31
N LEU A 87 -13.76 3.26 -2.36
CA LEU A 87 -13.99 2.32 -3.45
C LEU A 87 -15.49 1.96 -3.58
N ALA A 88 -16.16 1.68 -2.45
CA ALA A 88 -17.60 1.41 -2.47
C ALA A 88 -18.42 2.59 -3.01
N TYR A 89 -18.02 3.82 -2.67
CA TYR A 89 -18.62 5.04 -3.19
C TYR A 89 -18.36 5.22 -4.70
N GLU A 90 -17.12 5.05 -5.16
CA GLU A 90 -16.73 5.17 -6.58
C GLU A 90 -17.51 4.17 -7.44
N LEU A 91 -17.66 2.91 -6.98
CA LEU A 91 -18.46 1.90 -7.66
C LEU A 91 -19.93 2.32 -7.81
N GLU A 92 -20.55 2.86 -6.76
CA GLU A 92 -21.94 3.38 -6.85
C GLU A 92 -22.04 4.59 -7.79
N LEU A 93 -21.07 5.51 -7.74
CA LEU A 93 -21.04 6.70 -8.58
C LEU A 93 -20.96 6.32 -10.06
N HIS A 94 -20.02 5.42 -10.42
CA HIS A 94 -19.78 5.02 -11.80
C HIS A 94 -20.85 4.08 -12.35
N ALA A 95 -21.50 3.27 -11.50
CA ALA A 95 -22.64 2.46 -11.90
C ALA A 95 -23.87 3.29 -12.31
N GLY A 96 -23.93 4.57 -11.91
CA GLY A 96 -25.08 5.44 -12.19
C GLY A 96 -26.36 4.97 -11.50
N ALA A 97 -26.25 4.20 -10.42
CA ALA A 97 -27.38 3.58 -9.73
C ALA A 97 -28.23 4.59 -8.94
N ARG A 98 -27.76 5.83 -8.78
CA ARG A 98 -28.42 6.91 -8.01
C ARG A 98 -28.34 8.24 -8.75
N PRO A 99 -29.27 9.18 -8.49
CA PRO A 99 -29.16 10.56 -8.97
C PRO A 99 -27.88 11.24 -8.46
N LEU A 100 -27.19 11.98 -9.34
CA LEU A 100 -25.96 12.71 -8.99
C LEU A 100 -26.14 13.68 -7.81
N ALA A 101 -27.35 14.23 -7.64
CA ALA A 101 -27.69 15.12 -6.53
C ALA A 101 -27.59 14.44 -5.15
N GLU A 102 -27.69 13.12 -5.06
CA GLU A 102 -27.59 12.35 -3.80
C GLU A 102 -26.16 11.97 -3.44
N MET A 103 -25.24 12.02 -4.41
CA MET A 103 -23.87 11.52 -4.24
C MET A 103 -23.03 12.26 -3.19
N PRO A 104 -23.15 13.59 -2.98
CA PRO A 104 -22.43 14.28 -1.91
C PRO A 104 -22.78 13.76 -0.52
N ASP A 105 -24.06 13.47 -0.27
CA ASP A 105 -24.53 12.93 1.02
C ASP A 105 -24.12 11.48 1.19
N ARG A 106 -24.16 10.71 0.10
CA ARG A 106 -23.74 9.31 0.10
C ARG A 106 -22.25 9.17 0.41
N TYR A 107 -21.42 10.00 -0.23
CA TYR A 107 -19.98 10.09 0.00
C TYR A 107 -19.68 10.43 1.46
N ALA A 108 -20.17 11.57 1.95
CA ALA A 108 -19.88 12.04 3.29
C ALA A 108 -20.32 11.02 4.34
N ARG A 109 -21.55 10.49 4.23
CA ARG A 109 -22.05 9.49 5.18
C ARG A 109 -21.21 8.22 5.18
N GLY A 110 -20.93 7.65 4.00
CA GLY A 110 -20.19 6.41 3.88
C GLY A 110 -18.77 6.52 4.44
N LEU A 111 -18.07 7.62 4.14
CA LEU A 111 -16.74 7.85 4.68
C LEU A 111 -16.80 8.15 6.18
N SER A 112 -17.75 8.97 6.66
CA SER A 112 -17.91 9.24 8.10
C SER A 112 -18.17 7.97 8.92
N GLU A 113 -19.08 7.12 8.46
CA GLU A 113 -19.38 5.82 9.10
C GLU A 113 -18.14 4.93 9.11
N ALA A 114 -17.37 4.94 8.01
CA ALA A 114 -16.17 4.16 7.91
C ALA A 114 -15.07 4.65 8.85
N VAL A 115 -14.74 5.94 8.89
CA VAL A 115 -13.59 6.43 9.70
C VAL A 115 -13.97 6.85 11.12
N GLY A 116 -15.25 7.00 11.43
CA GLY A 116 -15.75 7.38 12.76
C GLY A 116 -15.68 8.88 13.08
N VAL A 117 -15.43 9.72 12.08
CA VAL A 117 -15.38 11.19 12.19
C VAL A 117 -16.08 11.83 11.00
N ASP A 118 -16.55 13.08 11.15
CA ASP A 118 -17.26 13.77 10.08
C ASP A 118 -16.38 13.97 8.83
N TRP A 119 -16.87 13.51 7.69
CA TRP A 119 -16.23 13.66 6.39
C TRP A 119 -16.92 14.75 5.53
N PRO A 120 -16.17 15.67 4.91
CA PRO A 120 -16.77 16.80 4.19
C PRO A 120 -17.49 16.37 2.91
N ARG A 121 -18.72 16.86 2.73
CA ARG A 121 -19.53 16.63 1.51
C ARG A 121 -18.92 17.25 0.25
N LEU A 122 -18.21 18.37 0.41
CA LEU A 122 -17.75 19.20 -0.70
C LEU A 122 -16.66 18.54 -1.56
N THR A 123 -15.97 17.53 -1.02
CA THR A 123 -14.86 16.86 -1.72
C THR A 123 -15.32 15.65 -2.54
N TYR A 124 -16.62 15.37 -2.63
CA TYR A 124 -17.14 14.13 -3.23
C TYR A 124 -16.70 13.88 -4.68
N LEU A 125 -16.44 14.92 -5.47
CA LEU A 125 -15.88 14.78 -6.83
C LEU A 125 -14.36 14.90 -6.87
N ALA A 126 -13.78 15.77 -6.02
CA ALA A 126 -12.34 16.01 -6.01
C ALA A 126 -11.55 14.80 -5.50
N ASP A 127 -12.19 13.96 -4.68
CA ASP A 127 -11.62 12.73 -4.16
C ASP A 127 -11.93 11.51 -5.05
N VAL A 128 -12.64 11.64 -6.17
CA VAL A 128 -12.92 10.51 -7.07
C VAL A 128 -11.75 10.27 -8.01
N ASP A 129 -11.37 9.02 -8.16
CA ASP A 129 -10.43 8.58 -9.19
C ASP A 129 -11.12 7.68 -10.23
N GLN A 130 -11.07 8.06 -11.51
CA GLN A 130 -11.72 7.29 -12.58
C GLN A 130 -11.07 5.94 -12.88
N GLY A 131 -9.82 5.75 -12.47
CA GLY A 131 -9.08 4.50 -12.60
C GLY A 131 -9.28 3.55 -11.41
N TYR A 132 -10.14 3.90 -10.44
CA TYR A 132 -10.30 3.17 -9.19
C TYR A 132 -8.97 3.01 -8.44
N TYR A 133 -8.16 4.07 -8.37
CA TYR A 133 -6.88 4.02 -7.66
C TYR A 133 -7.00 3.55 -6.20
N ALA A 134 -8.18 3.74 -5.59
CA ALA A 134 -8.49 3.18 -4.29
C ALA A 134 -8.39 1.63 -4.25
N ALA A 135 -8.83 0.95 -5.31
CA ALA A 135 -8.66 -0.50 -5.46
C ALA A 135 -7.17 -0.87 -5.61
N SER A 136 -6.41 -0.07 -6.37
CA SER A 136 -4.97 -0.31 -6.54
C SER A 136 -4.23 -0.24 -5.21
N TYR A 137 -4.53 0.73 -4.36
CA TYR A 137 -3.94 0.89 -3.01
C TYR A 137 -4.30 -0.27 -2.08
N LEU A 138 -5.57 -0.68 -2.06
CA LEU A 138 -6.00 -1.81 -1.23
C LEU A 138 -5.26 -3.09 -1.61
N ARG A 139 -5.14 -3.37 -2.92
CA ARG A 139 -4.38 -4.50 -3.44
C ARG A 139 -2.87 -4.37 -3.16
N ALA A 140 -2.32 -3.17 -3.26
CA ALA A 140 -0.92 -2.88 -2.96
C ALA A 140 -0.57 -3.13 -1.49
N TRP A 141 -1.41 -2.70 -0.54
CA TRP A 141 -1.21 -3.02 0.88
C TRP A 141 -1.30 -4.51 1.18
N ALA A 142 -2.19 -5.25 0.50
CA ALA A 142 -2.25 -6.69 0.62
C ALA A 142 -0.97 -7.37 0.07
N LEU A 143 -0.51 -6.93 -1.10
CA LEU A 143 0.74 -7.40 -1.72
C LEU A 143 1.94 -7.10 -0.80
N GLU A 144 2.09 -5.86 -0.33
CA GLU A 144 3.16 -5.44 0.58
C GLU A 144 3.19 -6.30 1.83
N THR A 145 2.03 -6.54 2.45
CA THR A 145 1.94 -7.33 3.68
C THR A 145 2.52 -8.73 3.49
N ARG A 146 2.26 -9.36 2.34
CA ARG A 146 2.83 -10.68 2.01
C ARG A 146 4.30 -10.60 1.62
N LEU A 147 4.70 -9.62 0.82
CA LEU A 147 6.10 -9.41 0.43
C LEU A 147 6.99 -9.18 1.66
N ARG A 148 6.56 -8.35 2.61
CA ARG A 148 7.30 -8.12 3.86
C ARG A 148 7.42 -9.39 4.69
N ARG A 149 6.37 -10.22 4.78
CA ARG A 149 6.44 -11.53 5.46
C ARG A 149 7.45 -12.45 4.78
N LEU A 150 7.37 -12.59 3.46
CA LEU A 150 8.30 -13.39 2.67
C LEU A 150 9.76 -12.94 2.87
N LEU A 151 10.01 -11.63 2.87
CA LEU A 151 11.35 -11.07 3.11
C LEU A 151 11.85 -11.40 4.52
N ARG A 152 10.99 -11.26 5.53
CA ARG A 152 11.34 -11.58 6.92
C ARG A 152 11.61 -13.07 7.13
N GLU A 153 10.82 -13.95 6.51
CA GLU A 153 10.99 -15.39 6.58
C GLU A 153 12.27 -15.85 5.88
N ARG A 154 12.57 -15.26 4.72
CA ARG A 154 13.72 -15.67 3.89
C ARG A 154 15.04 -15.05 4.31
N PHE A 155 15.04 -13.78 4.73
CA PHE A 155 16.26 -12.99 4.99
C PHE A 155 16.37 -12.51 6.44
N GLY A 156 15.38 -12.81 7.29
CA GLY A 156 15.34 -12.40 8.70
C GLY A 156 14.65 -11.04 8.93
N ARG A 157 14.43 -10.70 10.20
CA ARG A 157 13.72 -9.47 10.61
C ARG A 157 14.38 -8.19 10.10
N GLU A 158 15.70 -8.19 10.04
CA GLU A 158 16.53 -7.07 9.55
C GLU A 158 16.88 -7.22 8.06
N TRP A 159 15.99 -7.81 7.24
CA TRP A 159 16.20 -8.05 5.81
C TRP A 159 16.68 -6.82 5.04
N PHE A 160 16.28 -5.61 5.45
CA PHE A 160 16.69 -4.34 4.85
C PHE A 160 18.20 -4.04 4.99
N THR A 161 18.92 -4.77 5.85
CA THR A 161 20.39 -4.69 5.97
C THR A 161 21.11 -5.68 5.05
N ARG A 162 20.37 -6.52 4.34
CA ARG A 162 20.89 -7.71 3.67
C ARG A 162 20.97 -7.49 2.16
N ALA A 163 22.16 -7.68 1.60
CA ALA A 163 22.38 -7.51 0.16
C ALA A 163 21.59 -8.51 -0.69
N ASP A 164 21.42 -9.75 -0.20
CA ASP A 164 20.65 -10.81 -0.86
C ASP A 164 19.15 -10.50 -0.93
N ALA A 165 18.58 -9.82 0.05
CA ALA A 165 17.21 -9.29 0.00
C ALA A 165 17.07 -8.20 -1.09
N GLY A 166 18.06 -7.31 -1.20
CA GLY A 166 18.13 -6.30 -2.26
C GLY A 166 18.27 -6.91 -3.66
N ASP A 167 19.08 -7.96 -3.81
CA ASP A 167 19.19 -8.70 -5.07
C ASP A 167 17.86 -9.36 -5.47
N PHE A 168 17.15 -9.93 -4.49
CA PHE A 168 15.82 -10.47 -4.72
C PHE A 168 14.83 -9.39 -5.18
N LEU A 169 14.75 -8.25 -4.51
CA LEU A 169 13.86 -7.15 -4.90
C LEU A 169 14.19 -6.63 -6.31
N ARG A 170 15.46 -6.41 -6.63
CA ARG A 170 15.90 -6.03 -7.97
C ARG A 170 15.49 -7.06 -9.03
N SER A 171 15.51 -8.35 -8.70
CA SER A 171 15.05 -9.40 -9.62
C SER A 171 13.55 -9.28 -9.93
N LEU A 172 12.74 -8.84 -8.97
CA LEU A 172 11.32 -8.57 -9.17
C LEU A 172 11.13 -7.29 -9.99
N TRP A 173 11.79 -6.19 -9.60
CA TRP A 173 11.67 -4.89 -10.28
C TRP A 173 12.08 -4.94 -11.76
N ARG A 174 13.09 -5.74 -12.11
CA ARG A 174 13.50 -5.94 -13.50
C ARG A 174 12.39 -6.40 -14.43
N ARG A 175 11.34 -7.04 -13.90
CA ARG A 175 10.22 -7.56 -14.68
C ARG A 175 9.17 -6.49 -15.00
N GLY A 176 9.35 -5.27 -14.47
CA GLY A 176 8.36 -4.20 -14.56
C GLY A 176 7.02 -4.64 -13.99
N GLN A 177 5.95 -4.13 -14.59
CA GLN A 177 4.58 -4.46 -14.24
C GLN A 177 3.97 -5.44 -15.26
N ARG A 178 4.75 -6.45 -15.67
CA ARG A 178 4.26 -7.51 -16.56
C ARG A 178 3.20 -8.39 -15.90
N LEU A 179 3.40 -8.66 -14.61
CA LEU A 179 2.45 -9.39 -13.78
C LEU A 179 1.57 -8.40 -13.04
N ASP A 180 0.32 -8.76 -12.80
CA ASP A 180 -0.50 -8.07 -11.81
C ASP A 180 -0.09 -8.45 -10.37
N ALA A 181 -0.69 -7.82 -9.36
CA ALA A 181 -0.35 -8.08 -7.96
C ALA A 181 -0.65 -9.52 -7.49
N ASP A 182 -1.69 -10.17 -8.02
CA ASP A 182 -2.01 -11.57 -7.69
C ASP A 182 -1.02 -12.53 -8.36
N GLU A 183 -0.74 -12.32 -9.64
CA GLU A 183 0.22 -13.11 -10.40
C GLU A 183 1.64 -12.99 -9.84
N LEU A 184 2.06 -11.77 -9.45
CA LEU A 184 3.35 -11.56 -8.82
C LEU A 184 3.45 -12.32 -7.51
N LEU A 185 2.41 -12.27 -6.68
CA LEU A 185 2.40 -12.95 -5.39
C LEU A 185 2.40 -14.48 -5.55
N ASP A 186 1.60 -15.01 -6.47
CA ASP A 186 1.55 -16.45 -6.78
C ASP A 186 2.92 -16.96 -7.24
N GLU A 187 3.64 -16.19 -8.06
CA GLU A 187 4.97 -16.60 -8.51
C GLU A 187 6.02 -16.62 -7.39
N VAL A 188 5.97 -15.66 -6.46
CA VAL A 188 7.00 -15.52 -5.40
C VAL A 188 6.72 -16.35 -4.15
N SER A 189 5.46 -16.66 -3.84
CA SER A 189 5.09 -17.42 -2.65
C SER A 189 4.08 -18.56 -2.88
N GLY A 190 3.46 -18.67 -4.05
CA GLY A 190 2.37 -19.63 -4.32
C GLY A 190 1.05 -19.26 -3.66
N GLU A 191 0.88 -17.98 -3.32
CA GLU A 191 -0.26 -17.47 -2.57
C GLU A 191 -1.03 -16.42 -3.38
N ARG A 192 -2.23 -16.07 -2.91
CA ARG A 192 -3.06 -15.02 -3.50
C ARG A 192 -3.18 -13.83 -2.55
N LEU A 193 -3.60 -12.69 -3.08
CA LEU A 193 -3.86 -11.53 -2.23
C LEU A 193 -4.91 -11.89 -1.16
N ASP A 194 -4.53 -11.64 0.10
CA ASP A 194 -5.36 -11.92 1.25
C ASP A 194 -5.53 -10.65 2.09
N PHE A 195 -6.72 -10.05 1.99
CA PHE A 195 -7.08 -8.88 2.74
C PHE A 195 -7.36 -9.18 4.22
N GLY A 196 -7.68 -10.43 4.57
CA GLY A 196 -7.89 -10.87 5.95
C GLY A 196 -6.61 -10.77 6.76
N VAL A 197 -5.49 -11.21 6.18
CA VAL A 197 -4.16 -11.09 6.80
C VAL A 197 -3.77 -9.64 7.09
N MET A 198 -4.09 -8.73 6.17
CA MET A 198 -3.86 -7.30 6.36
C MET A 198 -4.72 -6.72 7.50
N VAL A 199 -5.97 -7.18 7.64
CA VAL A 199 -6.85 -6.80 8.75
C VAL A 199 -6.33 -7.35 10.08
N GLU A 200 -5.93 -8.61 10.13
CA GLU A 200 -5.35 -9.24 11.31
C GLU A 200 -4.11 -8.48 11.79
N GLU A 201 -3.18 -8.12 10.91
CA GLU A 201 -1.98 -7.37 11.28
C GLU A 201 -2.30 -6.02 11.94
N VAL A 202 -3.33 -5.33 11.46
CA VAL A 202 -3.73 -4.03 12.01
C VAL A 202 -4.47 -4.18 13.35
N LEU A 203 -5.13 -5.32 13.57
CA LEU A 203 -5.87 -5.61 14.80
C LEU A 203 -5.03 -6.31 15.89
N SER A 204 -3.97 -7.01 15.51
CA SER A 204 -3.09 -7.71 16.43
C SER A 204 -2.20 -6.73 17.18
N ALA A 205 -2.39 -6.66 18.49
CA ALA A 205 -1.56 -5.90 19.42
C ALA A 205 -0.41 -6.79 19.92
N ASP A 206 0.54 -7.12 19.03
CA ASP A 206 1.80 -7.74 19.42
C ASP A 206 2.96 -6.74 19.27
#